data_AF-A0A6B2CX46-F1
#
_entry.id   AF-A0A6B2CX46-F1
#
_cell.length_a   1.000
_cell.length_b   1.000
_cell.length_c   1.000
_cell.angle_alpha   90.00
_cell.angle_beta   90.00
_cell.angle_gamma   90.00
#
_symmetry.space_group_name_H-M   'P 1'
#
loop_
_entity.id
_entity.type
_entity.pdbx_description
1 polymer ?
#
loop_
_entity_poly.entity_id
_entity_poly.type
_entity_poly.pdbx_seq_one_letter_code
_entity_poly.pdbx_strand_id
1 'polypeptide(L)'
;MDCLAETLEKFRMIFGSEALVDVLQAGPDEIVARFHGNMCYTCGAYDYFEDFAYMYGECAGEEWAVESYQQNPDGTYTATLRPKRLLKTTKRHIKIVIDNRELNYHLET
;
A
#
# COMPACT_ATOMS: atom_id res chain seq x y z
N MET A 1 -12.19 -12.76 14.99
CA MET A 1 -12.86 -11.75 14.14
C MET A 1 -12.18 -11.82 12.79
N ASP A 2 -12.92 -11.66 11.69
CA ASP A 2 -12.33 -11.69 10.36
C ASP A 2 -11.70 -10.32 10.07
N CYS A 3 -10.40 -10.19 10.32
CA CYS A 3 -9.71 -8.90 10.24
C CYS A 3 -9.89 -8.22 8.88
N LEU A 4 -9.92 -9.02 7.82
CA LEU A 4 -10.13 -8.52 6.48
C LEU A 4 -11.48 -7.80 6.31
N ALA A 5 -12.57 -8.40 6.82
CA ALA A 5 -13.88 -7.78 6.77
C ALA A 5 -13.92 -6.44 7.53
N GLU A 6 -13.32 -6.40 8.72
CA GLU A 6 -13.25 -5.16 9.51
C GLU A 6 -12.44 -4.07 8.80
N THR A 7 -11.30 -4.44 8.20
CA THR A 7 -10.48 -3.52 7.40
C THR A 7 -11.27 -2.98 6.21
N LEU A 8 -12.04 -3.83 5.51
CA LEU A 8 -12.87 -3.40 4.39
C LEU A 8 -13.94 -2.40 4.80
N GLU A 9 -14.60 -2.63 5.94
CA GLU A 9 -15.60 -1.71 6.47
C GLU A 9 -14.98 -0.37 6.88
N LYS A 10 -13.84 -0.41 7.58
CA LYS A 10 -13.09 0.80 7.98
C LYS A 10 -12.64 1.61 6.77
N PHE A 11 -12.03 0.95 5.79
CA PHE A 11 -11.55 1.60 4.57
C PHE A 11 -12.71 2.26 3.82
N ARG A 12 -13.85 1.56 3.68
CA ARG A 12 -15.05 2.11 3.03
C ARG A 12 -15.64 3.29 3.80
N MET A 13 -15.62 3.26 5.14
CA MET A 13 -16.12 4.36 5.97
C MET A 13 -15.29 5.64 5.78
N ILE A 14 -13.97 5.50 5.64
CA ILE A 14 -13.04 6.64 5.54
C ILE A 14 -12.94 7.14 4.09
N PHE A 15 -12.79 6.24 3.12
CA PHE A 15 -12.46 6.59 1.73
C PHE A 15 -13.55 6.29 0.71
N GLY A 16 -14.69 5.72 1.12
CA GLY A 16 -15.68 5.14 0.18
C GLY A 16 -16.27 6.11 -0.85
N SER A 17 -16.13 7.43 -0.67
CA SER A 17 -16.48 8.43 -1.68
C SER A 17 -15.48 8.54 -2.83
N GLU A 18 -14.24 8.14 -2.60
CA GLU A 18 -13.09 8.33 -3.52
C GLU A 18 -12.50 6.99 -3.96
N ALA A 19 -12.29 6.07 -3.02
CA ALA A 19 -11.63 4.80 -3.22
C ALA A 19 -12.46 3.65 -2.62
N LEU A 20 -12.56 2.58 -3.38
CA LEU A 20 -13.13 1.30 -3.00
C LEU A 20 -12.10 0.22 -3.25
N VAL A 21 -12.23 -0.88 -2.50
CA VAL A 21 -11.29 -1.99 -2.55
C VAL A 21 -12.03 -3.32 -2.60
N ASP A 22 -11.64 -4.15 -3.55
CA ASP A 22 -12.07 -5.54 -3.68
C ASP A 22 -10.89 -6.46 -3.39
N VAL A 23 -11.05 -7.41 -2.46
CA VAL A 23 -10.00 -8.39 -2.20
C VAL A 23 -10.13 -9.54 -3.20
N LEU A 24 -9.12 -9.69 -4.05
CA LEU A 24 -9.04 -10.74 -5.07
C LEU A 24 -8.51 -12.05 -4.48
N GLN A 25 -7.58 -11.96 -3.55
CA GLN A 25 -6.96 -13.08 -2.86
C GLN A 25 -6.56 -12.66 -1.45
N ALA A 26 -6.78 -13.52 -0.46
CA ALA A 26 -6.30 -13.32 0.90
C ALA A 26 -5.71 -14.62 1.45
N GLY A 27 -4.54 -14.51 2.07
CA GLY A 27 -3.84 -15.58 2.74
C GLY A 27 -2.99 -15.05 3.91
N PRO A 28 -2.29 -15.95 4.62
CA PRO A 28 -1.53 -15.58 5.82
C PRO A 28 -0.34 -14.65 5.53
N ASP A 29 0.22 -14.71 4.32
CA ASP A 29 1.44 -13.98 3.94
C ASP A 29 1.24 -13.01 2.77
N GLU A 30 0.03 -12.96 2.19
CA GLU A 30 -0.26 -12.20 0.98
C GLU A 30 -1.73 -11.80 0.91
N ILE A 31 -1.98 -10.54 0.56
CA ILE A 31 -3.29 -10.02 0.16
C ILE A 31 -3.13 -9.36 -1.19
N VAL A 32 -3.98 -9.75 -2.15
CA VAL A 32 -4.09 -9.09 -3.44
C VAL A 32 -5.40 -8.32 -3.46
N ALA A 33 -5.31 -7.00 -3.58
CA ALA A 33 -6.44 -6.09 -3.51
C ALA A 33 -6.54 -5.25 -4.78
N ARG A 34 -7.74 -5.10 -5.31
CA ARG A 34 -8.07 -4.21 -6.42
C ARG A 34 -8.68 -2.93 -5.89
N PHE A 35 -8.02 -1.82 -6.12
CA PHE A 35 -8.49 -0.49 -5.78
C PHE A 35 -9.13 0.19 -6.99
N HIS A 36 -10.29 0.80 -6.80
CA HIS A 36 -11.03 1.48 -7.86
C HIS A 36 -11.85 2.65 -7.31
N GLY A 37 -12.35 3.51 -8.19
CA GLY A 37 -13.09 4.73 -7.81
C GLY A 37 -12.50 5.98 -8.45
N ASN A 38 -12.86 7.13 -7.90
CA ASN A 38 -12.37 8.44 -8.35
C ASN A 38 -11.08 8.84 -7.61
N MET A 39 -10.17 7.88 -7.41
CA MET A 39 -8.91 8.10 -6.72
C MET A 39 -8.11 9.21 -7.42
N CYS A 40 -7.57 10.14 -6.63
CA CYS A 40 -6.82 11.25 -7.18
C CYS A 40 -5.45 10.78 -7.73
N TYR A 41 -5.34 10.71 -9.06
CA TYR A 41 -4.11 10.32 -9.76
C TYR A 41 -2.90 11.22 -9.45
N THR A 42 -3.14 12.51 -9.20
CA THR A 42 -2.09 13.48 -8.87
C THR A 42 -1.74 13.52 -7.40
N CYS A 43 -2.64 13.05 -6.52
CA CYS A 43 -2.49 13.14 -5.07
C CYS A 43 -1.83 11.89 -4.47
N GLY A 44 -1.86 10.75 -5.18
CA GLY A 44 -1.16 9.53 -4.78
C GLY A 44 -2.09 8.36 -4.56
N ALA A 45 -2.36 7.58 -5.61
CA ALA A 45 -3.12 6.33 -5.47
C ALA A 45 -2.45 5.35 -4.47
N TYR A 46 -1.13 5.44 -4.35
CA TYR A 46 -0.32 4.63 -3.45
C TYR A 46 -0.67 4.81 -1.96
N ASP A 47 -1.07 6.02 -1.55
CA ASP A 47 -1.41 6.32 -0.15
C ASP A 47 -2.58 5.46 0.32
N TYR A 48 -3.60 5.26 -0.53
CA TYR A 48 -4.72 4.37 -0.23
C TYR A 48 -4.28 2.91 -0.02
N PHE A 49 -3.22 2.46 -0.72
CA PHE A 49 -2.72 1.09 -0.58
C PHE A 49 -1.98 0.93 0.76
N GLU A 50 -1.19 1.94 1.14
CA GLU A 50 -0.50 1.98 2.44
C GLU A 50 -1.49 2.09 3.60
N ASP A 51 -2.51 2.93 3.49
CA ASP A 51 -3.58 3.07 4.48
C ASP A 51 -4.32 1.75 4.68
N PHE A 52 -4.66 1.04 3.60
CA PHE A 52 -5.29 -0.28 3.70
C PHE A 52 -4.37 -1.30 4.36
N ALA A 53 -3.08 -1.34 4.01
CA ALA A 53 -2.10 -2.23 4.62
C ALA A 53 -1.92 -1.95 6.12
N TYR A 54 -1.88 -0.67 6.49
CA TYR A 54 -1.81 -0.23 7.89
C TYR A 54 -3.06 -0.66 8.68
N MET A 55 -4.26 -0.39 8.16
CA MET A 55 -5.52 -0.79 8.79
C MET A 55 -5.64 -2.30 8.97
N TYR A 56 -5.16 -3.09 8.00
CA TYR A 56 -5.11 -4.54 8.12
C TYR A 56 -4.12 -4.98 9.20
N GLY A 57 -2.91 -4.39 9.20
CA GLY A 57 -1.86 -4.71 10.17
C GLY A 57 -2.26 -4.47 11.62
N GLU A 58 -2.98 -3.38 11.91
CA GLU A 58 -3.53 -3.08 13.24
C GLU A 58 -4.47 -4.19 13.75
N CYS A 59 -5.27 -4.81 12.87
CA CYS A 59 -6.12 -5.94 13.25
C CYS A 59 -5.34 -7.27 13.31
N ALA A 60 -4.47 -7.52 12.32
CA ALA A 60 -3.71 -8.75 12.20
C ALA A 60 -2.64 -8.91 13.29
N GLY A 61 -2.26 -7.80 13.96
CA GLY A 61 -1.24 -7.80 15.01
C GLY A 61 0.18 -7.91 14.48
N GLU A 62 0.40 -7.65 13.19
CA GLU A 62 1.73 -7.56 12.56
C GLU A 62 1.73 -6.43 11.51
N GLU A 63 2.88 -5.84 11.21
CA GLU A 63 2.96 -4.78 10.21
C GLU A 63 2.87 -5.35 8.79
N TRP A 64 1.97 -4.80 7.99
CA TRP A 64 1.84 -5.09 6.56
C TRP A 64 2.25 -3.87 5.73
N ALA A 65 2.70 -4.11 4.50
CA ALA A 65 3.07 -3.06 3.57
C ALA A 65 2.88 -3.52 2.12
N VAL A 66 2.90 -2.55 1.21
CA VAL A 66 2.77 -2.77 -0.23
C VAL A 66 4.08 -3.36 -0.77
N GLU A 67 4.03 -4.59 -1.29
CA GLU A 67 5.16 -5.21 -2.00
C GLU A 67 5.28 -4.62 -3.41
N SER A 68 4.15 -4.57 -4.12
CA SER A 68 4.09 -4.09 -5.49
C SER A 68 2.67 -3.63 -5.84
N TYR A 69 2.55 -2.82 -6.88
CA TYR A 69 1.28 -2.47 -7.46
C TYR A 69 1.41 -2.28 -8.98
N GLN A 70 0.31 -2.42 -9.68
CA GLN A 70 0.20 -2.11 -11.11
C GLN A 70 -1.12 -1.41 -11.40
N GLN A 71 -1.10 -0.52 -12.39
CA GLN A 71 -2.33 0.05 -12.95
C GLN A 71 -2.85 -0.89 -14.04
N ASN A 72 -4.12 -1.23 -13.95
CA ASN A 72 -4.83 -2.06 -14.93
C ASN A 72 -5.29 -1.20 -16.14
N PRO A 73 -5.55 -1.81 -17.31
CA PRO A 73 -5.99 -1.08 -18.50
C PRO A 73 -7.30 -0.30 -18.34
N ASP A 74 -8.14 -0.69 -17.38
CA ASP A 74 -9.41 -0.03 -17.04
C ASP A 74 -9.24 1.16 -16.06
N GLY A 75 -7.99 1.49 -15.69
CA GLY A 75 -7.66 2.56 -14.76
C GLY A 75 -7.72 2.16 -13.29
N THR A 76 -8.14 0.93 -12.96
CA THR A 76 -8.06 0.41 -11.59
C THR A 76 -6.63 0.06 -11.21
N TYR A 77 -6.37 -0.21 -9.93
CA TYR A 77 -5.07 -0.63 -9.45
C TYR A 77 -5.17 -1.99 -8.79
N THR A 78 -4.15 -2.84 -9.00
CA THR A 78 -3.98 -4.06 -8.22
C THR A 78 -2.72 -3.92 -7.40
N ALA A 79 -2.84 -4.03 -6.08
CA ALA A 79 -1.74 -4.00 -5.14
C ALA A 79 -1.59 -5.34 -4.43
N THR A 80 -0.35 -5.77 -4.27
CA THR A 80 0.04 -6.94 -3.49
C THR A 80 0.62 -6.46 -2.17
N LEU A 81 0.01 -6.89 -1.07
CA LEU A 81 0.39 -6.55 0.29
C LEU A 81 0.99 -7.78 0.97
N ARG A 82 2.03 -7.58 1.77
CA ARG A 82 2.67 -8.64 2.55
C ARG A 82 3.05 -8.15 3.95
N PRO A 83 3.21 -9.07 4.92
CA PRO A 83 3.90 -8.77 6.16
C PRO A 83 5.28 -8.14 5.90
N LYS A 84 5.64 -7.06 6.58
CA LYS A 84 6.93 -6.37 6.41
C LYS A 84 8.12 -7.32 6.58
N ARG A 85 8.00 -8.33 7.46
CA ARG A 85 9.01 -9.39 7.66
C ARG A 85 9.36 -10.19 6.38
N LEU A 86 8.49 -10.19 5.38
CA LEU A 86 8.68 -10.87 4.10
C LEU A 86 9.16 -9.94 2.98
N LEU A 87 9.09 -8.63 3.17
CA LEU A 87 9.57 -7.67 2.19
C LEU A 87 11.09 -7.62 2.23
N LYS A 88 11.73 -7.80 1.07
CA LYS A 88 13.18 -7.62 0.96
C LYS A 88 13.48 -6.13 1.12
N THR A 89 14.22 -5.75 2.16
CA THR A 89 14.74 -4.38 2.32
C THR A 89 15.56 -4.02 1.09
N THR A 90 15.03 -3.16 0.24
CA THR A 90 15.77 -2.66 -0.92
C THR A 90 16.53 -1.43 -0.43
N LYS A 91 17.87 -1.52 -0.34
CA LYS A 91 18.70 -0.37 0.02
C LYS A 91 18.49 0.73 -1.02
N ARG A 92 17.77 1.80 -0.66
CA ARG A 92 17.59 2.96 -1.54
C ARG A 92 18.76 3.91 -1.31
N HIS A 93 19.59 4.09 -2.35
CA HIS A 93 20.59 5.16 -2.38
C HIS A 93 19.90 6.45 -2.83
N ILE A 94 19.77 7.41 -1.93
CA ILE A 94 19.21 8.73 -2.25
C ILE A 94 20.37 9.69 -2.46
N LYS A 95 20.52 10.15 -3.70
CA LYS A 95 21.45 11.21 -4.07
C LYS A 95 20.69 12.53 -4.13
N ILE A 96 20.97 13.44 -3.21
CA ILE A 96 20.43 14.80 -3.20
C ILE A 96 21.52 15.74 -3.71
N VAL A 97 21.22 16.57 -4.72
CA VAL A 97 22.15 17.58 -5.23
C VAL A 97 21.57 18.97 -4.99
N ILE A 98 22.24 19.78 -4.17
CA ILE A 98 21.86 21.18 -3.88
C ILE A 98 23.11 22.04 -4.07
N ASP A 99 23.03 23.11 -4.87
CA ASP A 99 24.15 24.04 -5.14
C ASP A 99 25.46 23.33 -5.53
N ASN A 100 25.38 22.36 -6.45
CA ASN A 100 26.51 21.49 -6.86
C ASN A 100 27.17 20.68 -5.73
N ARG A 101 26.55 20.60 -4.54
CA ARG A 101 26.98 19.73 -3.45
C ARG A 101 26.16 18.46 -3.47
N GLU A 102 26.85 17.32 -3.50
CA GLU A 102 26.24 16.00 -3.47
C GLU A 102 26.13 15.51 -2.03
N LEU A 103 24.92 15.21 -1.59
CA LEU A 103 24.65 14.53 -0.34
C LEU A 103 24.14 13.12 -0.65
N ASN A 104 24.90 12.12 -0.21
CA ASN A 104 24.59 10.71 -0.41
C ASN A 104 24.01 10.15 0.88
N TYR A 105 22.76 9.67 0.83
CA TYR A 105 22.09 9.03 1.95
C TYR A 105 21.81 7.57 1.63
N HIS A 106 22.07 6.72 2.62
CA HIS A 106 21.65 5.33 2.61
C HIS A 106 20.52 5.20 3.61
N LEU A 107 19.30 4.96 3.12
CA LEU A 107 18.17 4.63 3.98
C LEU A 107 18.05 3.11 4.07
N GLU A 108 18.06 2.62 5.29
CA GLU A 108 17.66 1.25 5.63
C GLU A 108 16.21 1.35 6.13
N THR A 109 15.29 0.64 5.47
CA THR A 109 13.85 0.64 5.80
C THR A 109 13.45 -0.72 6.36
#